data_AF-A0AAE1C1V5-F1
#
_entry.id   AF-A0AAE1C1V5-F1
#
_cell.length_a   1.000
_cell.length_b   1.000
_cell.length_c   1.000
_cell.angle_alpha   90.00
_cell.angle_beta   90.00
_cell.angle_gamma   90.00
#
_symmetry.space_group_name_H-M   'P 1'
#
loop_
_entity.id
_entity.type
_entity.pdbx_description
1 polymer ?
#
loop_
_entity_poly.entity_id
_entity_poly.type
_entity_poly.pdbx_seq_one_letter_code
_entity_poly.pdbx_strand_id
1 'polypeptide(L)'
;MQHLRRLHEKAVGEGTEEEEEQQVKEERTPINLEDKDHEASWRDSICISVDAEDETVTPINVEDQLFDMFKDEKDDTIHMGKFLAALSESGLRKSDPRLKELRNNLYEMHTQLENPRVASPTTLTLDKTSFKRVIQDNIIIISRALRHQFVIPEWHDFTEYIEEFYWSCKGATGGKVASYIPQLARFSPDHWGVAVCSVDGQRFEIGDTNINFTIQSCSKPITYGMALNELGNEKVHTYVGTEPSGRMFNAIVLDYNDKPHNPLVNAGSIIINSLLQALVLPGMSSSEKFDFVQQYFRRMAGGENIGFSNGTFLSERENADRNYALGYYMRENKCFPDKCDLMASLDLYFQVSVDLDG
;
A
#
# COMPACT_ATOMS: atom_id res chain seq x y z
N MET A 1 -9.64 45.74 47.93
CA MET A 1 -9.47 47.03 47.22
C MET A 1 -7.99 47.38 47.17
N GLN A 2 -7.44 47.50 45.95
CA GLN A 2 -6.22 48.24 45.58
C GLN A 2 -4.80 47.63 45.63
N HIS A 3 -4.59 46.33 45.88
CA HIS A 3 -3.23 45.76 45.71
C HIS A 3 -3.10 44.43 44.96
N LEU A 4 -4.21 43.78 44.57
CA LEU A 4 -4.20 42.54 43.78
C LEU A 4 -4.87 42.69 42.39
N ARG A 5 -5.17 43.91 41.96
CA ARG A 5 -5.64 44.22 40.59
C ARG A 5 -4.58 44.90 39.71
N ARG A 6 -3.38 45.19 40.24
CA ARG A 6 -2.36 45.99 39.54
C ARG A 6 -1.20 45.19 38.94
N LEU A 7 -1.29 43.85 38.97
CA LEU A 7 -0.31 42.95 38.35
C LEU A 7 -0.90 42.06 37.24
N HIS A 8 -2.19 42.22 36.90
CA HIS A 8 -2.83 41.56 35.76
C HIS A 8 -2.98 42.50 34.54
N GLU A 9 -2.66 43.79 34.70
CA GLU A 9 -2.75 44.83 33.64
C GLU A 9 -1.36 45.23 33.10
N LYS A 10 -0.36 44.36 33.18
CA LYS A 10 1.01 44.66 32.69
C LYS A 10 1.72 43.55 31.92
N ALA A 11 0.97 42.65 31.31
CA ALA A 11 1.49 41.68 30.34
C ALA A 11 0.47 41.33 29.23
N VAL A 12 -0.39 42.29 28.88
CA VAL A 12 -1.16 42.27 27.63
C VAL A 12 -0.60 43.44 26.81
N GLY A 13 0.45 43.14 26.06
CA GLY A 13 0.96 44.02 25.01
C GLY A 13 0.26 43.64 23.73
N GLU A 14 -0.79 44.40 23.39
CA GLU A 14 -1.40 44.42 22.07
C GLU A 14 -0.37 44.96 21.07
N GLY A 15 0.15 44.06 20.24
CA GLY A 15 0.92 44.36 19.03
C GLY A 15 0.16 43.75 17.86
N THR A 16 -0.32 44.61 16.99
CA THR A 16 -1.17 44.38 15.81
C THR A 16 -0.52 43.44 14.78
N GLU A 17 -1.11 42.26 14.58
CA GLU A 17 -0.77 41.27 13.53
C GLU A 17 -1.66 41.39 12.27
N GLU A 18 -2.36 42.52 12.09
CA GLU A 18 -3.30 42.71 10.95
C GLU A 18 -2.74 43.56 9.79
N GLU A 19 -1.45 43.94 9.78
CA GLU A 19 -0.87 44.79 8.72
C GLU A 19 0.23 44.13 7.84
N GLU A 20 0.66 42.90 8.12
CA GLU A 20 1.64 42.18 7.26
C GLU A 20 1.00 41.17 6.28
N GLU A 21 -0.31 40.87 6.40
CA GLU A 21 -1.05 40.02 5.44
C GLU A 21 -1.46 40.73 4.14
N GLN A 22 -1.13 42.03 3.99
CA GLN A 22 -1.48 42.83 2.80
C GLN A 22 -0.31 43.20 1.87
N GLN A 23 0.92 42.72 2.13
CA GLN A 23 2.10 43.10 1.32
C GLN A 23 2.84 41.96 0.59
N VAL A 24 2.29 40.74 0.50
CA VAL A 24 2.86 39.65 -0.33
C VAL A 24 1.91 39.22 -1.47
N LYS A 25 1.08 40.14 -1.96
CA LYS A 25 0.12 39.89 -3.05
C LYS A 25 0.54 40.36 -4.44
N GLU A 26 1.74 40.91 -4.62
CA GLU A 26 2.18 41.38 -5.93
C GLU A 26 3.62 40.95 -6.22
N GLU A 27 3.75 39.80 -6.89
CA GLU A 27 4.76 39.49 -7.93
C GLU A 27 4.72 37.97 -8.21
N ARG A 28 3.65 37.53 -8.87
CA ARG A 28 3.69 36.30 -9.68
C ARG A 28 3.16 36.64 -11.05
N THR A 29 4.10 36.82 -11.97
CA THR A 29 3.86 36.96 -13.40
C THR A 29 2.98 35.78 -13.86
N PRO A 30 1.86 36.02 -14.57
CA PRO A 30 1.06 34.93 -15.11
C PRO A 30 1.91 34.15 -16.12
N ILE A 31 2.07 32.85 -15.91
CA ILE A 31 2.64 31.97 -16.94
C ILE A 31 1.58 31.89 -18.04
N ASN A 32 1.90 32.48 -19.18
CA ASN A 32 1.09 32.41 -20.39
C ASN A 32 0.97 30.93 -20.79
N LEU A 33 -0.24 30.38 -20.74
CA LEU A 33 -0.57 28.99 -21.09
C LEU A 33 -0.94 28.81 -22.57
N GLU A 34 -0.52 29.74 -23.43
CA GLU A 34 -0.64 29.61 -24.88
C GLU A 34 0.71 29.13 -25.44
N ASP A 35 0.90 27.81 -25.47
CA ASP A 35 1.68 27.05 -26.47
C ASP A 35 1.90 25.61 -25.98
N LYS A 36 0.85 24.79 -26.05
CA LYS A 36 0.94 23.32 -26.01
C LYS A 36 0.01 22.68 -27.04
N ASP A 37 0.02 23.22 -28.27
CA ASP A 37 -0.60 22.56 -29.43
C ASP A 37 0.31 21.43 -29.96
N HIS A 38 0.46 20.39 -29.14
CA HIS A 38 0.79 19.04 -29.57
C HIS A 38 0.17 18.04 -28.58
N GLU A 39 -1.13 18.19 -28.32
CA GLU A 39 -1.92 17.15 -27.70
C GLU A 39 -1.98 15.93 -28.63
N ALA A 40 -1.66 14.77 -28.07
CA ALA A 40 -1.62 13.53 -28.81
C ALA A 40 -3.06 13.11 -29.14
N SER A 41 -3.43 13.28 -30.40
CA SER A 41 -4.73 12.98 -31.06
C SER A 41 -5.39 11.63 -30.72
N TRP A 42 -4.70 10.71 -30.04
CA TRP A 42 -5.30 9.47 -29.56
C TRP A 42 -6.16 9.64 -28.30
N ARG A 43 -5.94 10.71 -27.50
CA ARG A 43 -6.70 10.97 -26.25
C ARG A 43 -8.20 11.19 -26.50
N ASP A 44 -8.56 11.85 -27.60
CA ASP A 44 -9.96 12.12 -27.96
C ASP A 44 -10.72 10.89 -28.48
N SER A 45 -10.02 9.81 -28.85
CA SER A 45 -10.63 8.60 -29.41
C SER A 45 -11.15 7.62 -28.34
N ILE A 46 -11.15 8.00 -27.06
CA ILE A 46 -11.36 7.09 -25.91
C ILE A 46 -12.84 6.97 -25.50
N CYS A 47 -13.73 7.85 -25.99
CA CYS A 47 -15.15 7.78 -25.67
C CYS A 47 -15.96 7.12 -26.78
N ILE A 48 -16.44 5.89 -26.55
CA ILE A 48 -17.55 5.31 -27.31
C ILE A 48 -18.70 5.01 -26.34
N SER A 49 -19.72 5.85 -26.38
CA SER A 49 -21.04 5.57 -25.83
C SER A 49 -21.72 4.47 -26.66
N VAL A 50 -22.07 3.36 -26.02
CA VAL A 50 -22.83 2.29 -26.68
C VAL A 50 -24.30 2.46 -26.30
N ASP A 51 -25.04 3.23 -27.10
CA ASP A 51 -26.50 3.17 -27.17
C ASP A 51 -26.91 3.29 -28.66
N ALA A 52 -27.34 2.16 -29.25
CA ALA A 52 -28.44 2.03 -30.22
C ALA A 52 -28.30 0.75 -31.08
N GLU A 53 -29.28 -0.14 -30.90
CA GLU A 53 -29.99 -0.99 -31.87
C GLU A 53 -29.23 -1.79 -32.95
N ASP A 54 -29.21 -3.11 -32.71
CA ASP A 54 -29.44 -4.23 -33.65
C ASP A 54 -28.91 -4.10 -35.11
N GLU A 55 -27.59 -4.20 -35.26
CA GLU A 55 -26.96 -4.77 -36.46
C GLU A 55 -26.12 -5.98 -36.05
N THR A 56 -25.99 -6.97 -36.93
CA THR A 56 -25.22 -8.21 -36.68
C THR A 56 -23.74 -7.89 -36.46
N VAL A 57 -23.37 -7.63 -35.21
CA VAL A 57 -21.99 -7.35 -34.81
C VAL A 57 -21.17 -8.62 -34.99
N THR A 58 -20.34 -8.67 -36.03
CA THR A 58 -19.20 -9.59 -36.06
C THR A 58 -18.47 -9.44 -34.74
N PRO A 59 -18.23 -10.53 -33.98
CA PRO A 59 -17.60 -10.42 -32.66
C PRO A 59 -16.30 -9.65 -32.83
N ILE A 60 -16.30 -8.44 -32.28
CA ILE A 60 -15.21 -7.51 -32.39
C ILE A 60 -14.02 -8.16 -31.68
N ASN A 61 -13.02 -8.57 -32.45
CA ASN A 61 -11.80 -9.14 -31.92
C ASN A 61 -11.02 -8.01 -31.23
N VAL A 62 -10.94 -8.07 -29.91
CA VAL A 62 -10.32 -7.01 -29.09
C VAL A 62 -8.87 -6.81 -29.48
N GLU A 63 -8.16 -7.88 -29.88
CA GLU A 63 -6.78 -7.78 -30.34
C GLU A 63 -6.64 -7.01 -31.66
N ASP A 64 -7.63 -7.12 -32.56
CA ASP A 64 -7.69 -6.33 -33.80
C ASP A 64 -7.89 -4.85 -33.50
N GLN A 65 -8.81 -4.52 -32.59
CA GLN A 65 -9.05 -3.12 -32.20
C GLN A 65 -7.83 -2.50 -31.55
N LEU A 66 -7.21 -3.22 -30.59
CA LEU A 66 -5.97 -2.75 -29.96
C LEU A 66 -4.85 -2.59 -30.99
N PHE A 67 -4.80 -3.44 -32.01
CA PHE A 67 -3.83 -3.26 -33.08
C PHE A 67 -4.10 -1.97 -33.86
N ASP A 68 -5.34 -1.79 -34.31
CA ASP A 68 -5.77 -0.65 -35.11
C ASP A 68 -5.63 0.69 -34.35
N MET A 69 -5.76 0.69 -33.02
CA MET A 69 -5.55 1.89 -32.18
C MET A 69 -4.09 2.35 -32.14
N PHE A 70 -3.12 1.44 -32.25
CA PHE A 70 -1.70 1.73 -32.03
C PHE A 70 -0.84 1.65 -33.29
N LYS A 71 -1.37 1.14 -34.40
CA LYS A 71 -0.61 0.97 -35.64
C LYS A 71 -0.14 2.29 -36.24
N ASP A 72 1.03 2.26 -36.85
CA ASP A 72 1.49 3.31 -37.76
C ASP A 72 0.79 3.12 -39.12
N GLU A 73 0.15 4.17 -39.63
CA GLU A 73 -0.56 4.14 -40.92
C GLU A 73 0.37 3.88 -42.11
N LYS A 74 1.66 4.17 -41.99
CA LYS A 74 2.62 4.03 -43.10
C LYS A 74 3.04 2.58 -43.32
N ASP A 75 3.23 1.86 -42.22
CA ASP A 75 3.98 0.60 -42.23
C ASP A 75 3.12 -0.60 -41.77
N ASP A 76 1.89 -0.36 -41.30
CA ASP A 76 0.99 -1.37 -40.70
C ASP A 76 1.68 -2.19 -39.58
N THR A 77 2.44 -1.48 -38.74
CA THR A 77 3.15 -2.05 -37.58
C THR A 77 2.94 -1.20 -36.33
N ILE A 78 3.16 -1.81 -35.16
CA ILE A 78 3.09 -1.14 -33.85
C ILE A 78 4.48 -1.02 -33.26
N HIS A 79 4.85 0.20 -32.87
CA HIS A 79 6.02 0.43 -32.04
C HIS A 79 5.71 0.09 -30.57
N MET A 80 6.33 -0.98 -30.05
CA MET A 80 6.03 -1.50 -28.71
C MET A 80 6.30 -0.50 -27.58
N GLY A 81 7.23 0.43 -27.76
CA GLY A 81 7.47 1.50 -26.79
C GLY A 81 6.25 2.40 -26.58
N LYS A 82 5.47 2.69 -27.65
CA LYS A 82 4.26 3.53 -27.55
C LYS A 82 3.14 2.76 -26.85
N PHE A 83 2.97 1.48 -27.21
CA PHE A 83 1.99 0.60 -26.57
C PHE A 83 2.26 0.40 -25.07
N LEU A 84 3.52 0.10 -24.70
CA LEU A 84 3.92 -0.08 -23.31
C LEU A 84 3.85 1.23 -22.50
N ALA A 85 4.06 2.38 -23.15
CA ALA A 85 3.86 3.69 -22.52
C ALA A 85 2.40 3.92 -22.17
N ALA A 86 1.47 3.70 -23.10
CA ALA A 86 0.03 3.81 -22.83
C ALA A 86 -0.44 2.83 -21.73
N LEU A 87 0.10 1.60 -21.70
CA LEU A 87 -0.15 0.69 -20.58
C LEU A 87 0.38 1.23 -19.24
N SER A 88 1.53 1.89 -19.24
CA SER A 88 2.09 2.47 -18.02
C SER A 88 1.30 3.70 -17.55
N GLU A 89 0.72 4.47 -18.47
CA GLU A 89 -0.15 5.62 -18.18
C GLU A 89 -1.44 5.21 -17.46
N SER A 90 -1.92 3.97 -17.68
CA SER A 90 -3.04 3.41 -16.90
C SER A 90 -2.70 3.15 -15.42
N GLY A 91 -1.42 3.28 -15.03
CA GLY A 91 -0.92 3.03 -13.68
C GLY A 91 -0.35 1.63 -13.44
N LEU A 92 -0.40 0.73 -14.42
CA LEU A 92 0.26 -0.58 -14.30
C LEU A 92 1.77 -0.46 -14.35
N ARG A 93 2.47 -1.17 -13.45
CA ARG A 93 3.93 -1.29 -13.52
C ARG A 93 4.34 -2.32 -14.55
N LYS A 94 5.50 -2.10 -15.19
CA LYS A 94 6.15 -3.08 -16.09
C LYS A 94 6.50 -4.40 -15.39
N SER A 95 6.65 -4.36 -14.07
CA SER A 95 6.91 -5.53 -13.22
C SER A 95 5.66 -6.27 -12.77
N ASP A 96 4.45 -5.82 -13.13
CA ASP A 96 3.20 -6.47 -12.72
C ASP A 96 3.23 -7.97 -13.06
N PRO A 97 3.04 -8.87 -12.07
CA PRO A 97 3.08 -10.32 -12.29
C PRO A 97 2.06 -10.80 -13.34
N ARG A 98 0.95 -10.08 -13.51
CA ARG A 98 -0.10 -10.41 -14.49
C ARG A 98 0.28 -10.03 -15.93
N LEU A 99 1.35 -9.24 -16.12
CA LEU A 99 1.94 -8.91 -17.43
C LEU A 99 3.20 -9.73 -17.72
N LYS A 100 3.45 -10.80 -16.95
CA LYS A 100 4.66 -11.63 -17.09
C LYS A 100 4.78 -12.23 -18.48
N GLU A 101 3.70 -12.79 -19.03
CA GLU A 101 3.77 -13.49 -20.32
C GLU A 101 3.91 -12.52 -21.50
N LEU A 102 3.29 -11.34 -21.46
CA LEU A 102 3.57 -10.24 -22.39
C LEU A 102 5.07 -9.94 -22.47
N ARG A 103 5.71 -9.81 -21.30
CA ARG A 103 7.14 -9.53 -21.20
C ARG A 103 7.99 -10.71 -21.72
N ASN A 104 7.61 -11.94 -21.38
CA ASN A 104 8.32 -13.14 -21.84
C ASN A 104 8.22 -13.28 -23.37
N ASN A 105 7.02 -13.19 -23.92
CA ASN A 105 6.76 -13.27 -25.36
C ASN A 105 7.52 -12.18 -26.12
N LEU A 106 7.54 -10.95 -25.60
CA LEU A 106 8.29 -9.84 -26.20
C LEU A 106 9.81 -10.07 -26.14
N TYR A 107 10.32 -10.61 -25.03
CA TYR A 107 11.73 -10.96 -24.88
C TYR A 107 12.14 -12.10 -25.82
N GLU A 108 11.32 -13.14 -25.94
CA GLU A 108 11.55 -14.24 -26.88
C GLU A 108 11.66 -13.73 -28.32
N MET A 109 10.72 -12.87 -28.75
CA MET A 109 10.79 -12.21 -30.06
C MET A 109 12.05 -11.37 -30.24
N HIS A 110 12.44 -10.62 -29.20
CA HIS A 110 13.66 -9.82 -29.23
C HIS A 110 14.92 -10.68 -29.44
N THR A 111 15.01 -11.83 -28.76
CA THR A 111 16.17 -12.72 -28.88
C THR A 111 16.30 -13.42 -30.24
N GLN A 112 15.24 -13.42 -31.04
CA GLN A 112 15.25 -13.99 -32.39
C GLN A 112 15.80 -13.03 -33.46
N LEU A 113 16.05 -11.76 -33.12
CA LEU A 113 16.66 -10.79 -34.03
C LEU A 113 18.13 -11.11 -34.31
N GLU A 114 18.62 -10.70 -35.49
CA GLU A 114 20.02 -10.92 -35.89
C GLU A 114 21.05 -10.24 -34.96
N ASN A 115 20.66 -9.16 -34.26
CA ASN A 115 21.52 -8.42 -33.31
C ASN A 115 20.81 -8.06 -31.99
N PRO A 116 20.56 -9.02 -31.08
CA PRO A 116 19.77 -8.79 -29.85
C PRO A 116 20.47 -7.90 -28.81
N ARG A 117 21.79 -7.69 -28.94
CA ARG A 117 22.59 -6.95 -27.95
C ARG A 117 22.52 -5.43 -28.11
N VAL A 118 21.97 -4.93 -29.22
CA VAL A 118 21.95 -3.49 -29.54
C VAL A 118 20.55 -2.89 -29.34
N ALA A 119 19.50 -3.65 -29.61
CA ALA A 119 18.12 -3.17 -29.47
C ALA A 119 17.52 -3.53 -28.10
N SER A 120 16.54 -2.76 -27.65
CA SER A 120 15.72 -3.07 -26.47
C SER A 120 14.46 -3.81 -26.92
N PRO A 121 13.90 -4.74 -26.13
CA PRO A 121 12.58 -5.31 -26.42
C PRO A 121 11.49 -4.25 -26.62
N THR A 122 11.66 -3.07 -26.02
CA THR A 122 10.74 -1.92 -26.15
C THR A 122 10.85 -1.18 -27.50
N THR A 123 11.94 -1.35 -28.24
CA THR A 123 12.15 -0.71 -29.56
C THR A 123 11.64 -1.56 -30.73
N LEU A 124 11.01 -2.71 -30.43
CA LEU A 124 10.47 -3.59 -31.46
C LEU A 124 9.26 -2.95 -32.15
N THR A 125 9.24 -3.08 -33.48
CA THR A 125 8.07 -2.81 -34.33
C THR A 125 7.47 -4.14 -34.74
N LEU A 126 6.20 -4.37 -34.40
CA LEU A 126 5.53 -5.65 -34.63
C LEU A 126 4.42 -5.51 -35.67
N ASP A 127 4.36 -6.46 -36.60
CA ASP A 127 3.18 -6.67 -37.44
C ASP A 127 1.99 -7.17 -36.62
N LYS A 128 0.82 -7.19 -37.24
CA LYS A 128 -0.44 -7.60 -36.61
C LYS A 128 -0.41 -9.00 -35.98
N THR A 129 0.14 -9.98 -36.67
CA THR A 129 0.20 -11.37 -36.19
C THR A 129 1.15 -11.48 -35.01
N SER A 130 2.31 -10.84 -35.12
CA SER A 130 3.32 -10.75 -34.08
C SER A 130 2.81 -10.07 -32.81
N PHE A 131 2.09 -8.95 -32.96
CA PHE A 131 1.49 -8.22 -31.85
C PHE A 131 0.44 -9.06 -31.11
N LYS A 132 -0.48 -9.69 -31.84
CA LYS A 132 -1.49 -10.58 -31.24
C LYS A 132 -0.86 -11.68 -30.40
N ARG A 133 0.17 -12.34 -30.94
CA ARG A 133 0.92 -13.40 -30.23
C ARG A 133 1.55 -12.88 -28.93
N VAL A 134 2.04 -11.65 -28.93
CA VAL A 134 2.67 -11.06 -27.74
C VAL A 134 1.65 -10.78 -26.63
N ILE A 135 0.47 -10.26 -26.96
CA ILE A 135 -0.51 -9.81 -25.95
C ILE A 135 -1.52 -10.89 -25.53
N GLN A 136 -1.65 -11.99 -26.29
CA GLN A 136 -2.75 -12.97 -26.14
C GLN A 136 -2.96 -13.46 -24.70
N ASP A 137 -1.88 -13.76 -23.98
CA ASP A 137 -1.95 -14.37 -22.65
C ASP A 137 -2.38 -13.36 -21.57
N ASN A 138 -2.31 -12.06 -21.88
CA ASN A 138 -2.61 -10.97 -20.95
C ASN A 138 -3.68 -10.01 -21.51
N ILE A 139 -4.41 -10.43 -22.54
CA ILE A 139 -5.35 -9.56 -23.27
C ILE A 139 -6.44 -8.95 -22.38
N ILE A 140 -6.92 -9.68 -21.38
CA ILE A 140 -8.00 -9.21 -20.50
C ILE A 140 -7.56 -7.99 -19.68
N ILE A 141 -6.40 -8.06 -19.03
CA ILE A 141 -5.89 -6.94 -18.23
C ILE A 141 -5.46 -5.77 -19.10
N ILE A 142 -4.81 -6.05 -20.24
CA ILE A 142 -4.39 -5.05 -21.22
C ILE A 142 -5.62 -4.29 -21.76
N SER A 143 -6.67 -5.02 -22.14
CA SER A 143 -7.90 -4.43 -22.65
C SER A 143 -8.59 -3.56 -21.60
N ARG A 144 -8.69 -4.04 -20.34
CA ARG A 144 -9.27 -3.24 -19.25
C ARG A 144 -8.49 -1.95 -19.00
N ALA A 145 -7.15 -2.03 -19.01
CA ALA A 145 -6.28 -0.87 -18.84
C ALA A 145 -6.49 0.19 -19.92
N LEU A 146 -6.40 -0.21 -21.19
CA LEU A 146 -6.45 0.71 -22.34
C LEU A 146 -7.87 1.22 -22.66
N ARG A 147 -8.90 0.59 -22.10
CA ARG A 147 -10.29 1.01 -22.24
C ARG A 147 -10.80 1.78 -21.01
N HIS A 148 -9.91 2.22 -20.12
CA HIS A 148 -10.27 2.99 -18.92
C HIS A 148 -11.27 2.25 -18.01
N GLN A 149 -11.16 0.91 -17.93
CA GLN A 149 -12.05 0.04 -17.14
C GLN A 149 -11.43 -0.39 -15.79
N PHE A 150 -10.40 0.33 -15.35
CA PHE A 150 -9.92 0.23 -13.98
C PHE A 150 -10.76 1.10 -13.05
N VAL A 151 -10.69 0.78 -11.76
CA VAL A 151 -11.41 1.48 -10.69
C VAL A 151 -11.13 2.98 -10.68
N ILE A 152 -9.93 3.40 -11.10
CA ILE A 152 -9.56 4.81 -11.33
C ILE A 152 -9.23 4.96 -12.82
N PRO A 153 -10.18 5.39 -13.66
CA PRO A 153 -9.98 5.59 -15.10
C PRO A 153 -8.88 6.61 -15.42
N GLU A 154 -8.98 7.81 -14.84
CA GLU A 154 -8.05 8.92 -15.06
C GLU A 154 -6.92 8.87 -14.02
N TRP A 155 -6.05 7.86 -14.18
CA TRP A 155 -4.96 7.58 -13.23
C TRP A 155 -3.99 8.75 -13.10
N HIS A 156 -3.67 9.42 -14.21
CA HIS A 156 -2.72 10.54 -14.22
C HIS A 156 -3.23 11.69 -13.34
N ASP A 157 -4.44 12.20 -13.61
CA ASP A 157 -5.09 13.26 -12.84
C ASP A 157 -5.18 12.88 -11.36
N PHE A 158 -5.55 11.63 -11.06
CA PHE A 158 -5.58 11.13 -9.68
C PHE A 158 -4.21 11.26 -9.00
N THR A 159 -3.13 10.87 -9.68
CA THR A 159 -1.78 10.96 -9.10
C THR A 159 -1.29 12.40 -8.92
N GLU A 160 -1.75 13.35 -9.73
CA GLU A 160 -1.45 14.78 -9.53
C GLU A 160 -2.02 15.28 -8.20
N TYR A 161 -3.24 14.88 -7.83
CA TYR A 161 -3.79 15.20 -6.51
C TYR A 161 -3.02 14.53 -5.36
N ILE A 162 -2.56 13.29 -5.55
CA ILE A 162 -1.72 12.63 -4.53
C ILE A 162 -0.39 13.37 -4.36
N GLU A 163 0.21 13.86 -5.45
CA GLU A 163 1.41 14.68 -5.39
C GLU A 163 1.16 16.00 -4.67
N GLU A 164 0.05 16.69 -4.94
CA GLU A 164 -0.33 17.91 -4.22
C GLU A 164 -0.45 17.66 -2.70
N PHE A 165 -1.15 16.58 -2.31
CA PHE A 165 -1.27 16.20 -0.91
C PHE A 165 0.07 15.83 -0.28
N TYR A 166 0.93 15.13 -1.02
CA TYR A 166 2.27 14.79 -0.56
C TYR A 166 3.06 16.06 -0.21
N TRP A 167 3.09 17.05 -1.09
CA TRP A 167 3.82 18.31 -0.86
C TRP A 167 3.19 19.16 0.24
N SER A 168 1.85 19.22 0.31
CA SER A 168 1.13 19.91 1.38
C SER A 168 1.44 19.30 2.75
N CYS A 169 1.46 17.97 2.86
CA CYS A 169 1.73 17.26 4.11
C CYS A 169 3.20 17.25 4.49
N LYS A 170 4.13 17.26 3.51
CA LYS A 170 5.58 17.26 3.76
C LYS A 170 6.04 18.46 4.59
N GLY A 171 5.32 19.59 4.54
CA GLY A 171 5.60 20.77 5.36
C GLY A 171 5.34 20.58 6.86
N ALA A 172 4.63 19.52 7.27
CA ALA A 172 4.34 19.25 8.67
C ALA A 172 5.52 18.58 9.39
N THR A 173 6.47 19.38 9.88
CA THR A 173 7.70 18.93 10.56
C THR A 173 7.54 18.66 12.07
N GLY A 174 6.30 18.60 12.56
CA GLY A 174 5.99 18.32 13.96
C GLY A 174 6.16 16.85 14.36
N GLY A 175 5.96 16.56 15.64
CA GLY A 175 6.02 15.19 16.18
C GLY A 175 7.38 14.81 16.77
N LYS A 176 7.53 13.54 17.14
CA LYS A 176 8.76 13.01 17.72
C LYS A 176 8.96 11.55 17.28
N VAL A 177 10.15 11.25 16.76
CA VAL A 177 10.56 9.88 16.43
C VAL A 177 10.46 8.99 17.66
N ALA A 178 9.91 7.79 17.49
CA ALA A 178 9.83 6.80 18.54
C ALA A 178 11.24 6.43 19.01
N SER A 179 11.51 6.64 20.31
CA SER A 179 12.86 6.53 20.87
C SER A 179 12.95 5.59 22.07
N TYR A 180 11.94 4.73 22.27
CA TYR A 180 11.92 3.78 23.40
C TYR A 180 12.81 2.56 23.16
N ILE A 181 13.16 2.27 21.89
CA ILE A 181 14.23 1.35 21.51
C ILE A 181 15.23 2.00 20.55
N PRO A 182 16.52 1.61 20.57
CA PRO A 182 17.56 2.23 19.74
C PRO A 182 17.32 2.13 18.24
N GLN A 183 16.68 1.05 17.77
CA GLN A 183 16.47 0.79 16.34
C GLN A 183 15.53 1.83 15.73
N LEU A 184 14.48 2.21 16.45
CA LEU A 184 13.51 3.23 15.99
C LEU A 184 14.10 4.65 16.10
N ALA A 185 14.93 4.91 17.11
CA ALA A 185 15.56 6.22 17.32
C ALA A 185 16.53 6.64 16.20
N ARG A 186 16.93 5.70 15.32
CA ARG A 186 17.89 5.94 14.23
C ARG A 186 17.26 6.48 12.96
N PHE A 187 15.93 6.43 12.82
CA PHE A 187 15.26 6.93 11.61
C PHE A 187 15.27 8.46 11.61
N SER A 188 15.47 9.03 10.41
CA SER A 188 15.39 10.48 10.22
C SER A 188 13.94 10.94 10.40
N PRO A 189 13.68 12.04 11.11
CA PRO A 189 12.35 12.66 11.14
C PRO A 189 11.93 13.22 9.76
N ASP A 190 12.89 13.39 8.85
CA ASP A 190 12.65 13.96 7.52
C ASP A 190 12.22 12.91 6.48
N HIS A 191 12.22 11.62 6.84
CA HIS A 191 11.75 10.57 5.94
C HIS A 191 10.23 10.69 5.73
N TRP A 192 9.82 10.84 4.47
CA TRP A 192 8.42 10.96 4.09
C TRP A 192 8.17 10.28 2.75
N GLY A 193 7.33 9.25 2.75
CA GLY A 193 7.01 8.45 1.57
C GLY A 193 5.51 8.14 1.52
N VAL A 194 4.95 8.18 0.31
CA VAL A 194 3.56 7.81 0.04
C VAL A 194 3.54 6.81 -1.12
N ALA A 195 2.93 5.66 -0.89
CA ALA A 195 2.71 4.63 -1.91
C ALA A 195 1.21 4.31 -2.02
N VAL A 196 0.73 4.17 -3.25
CA VAL A 196 -0.67 3.85 -3.57
C VAL A 196 -0.70 2.60 -4.44
N CYS A 197 -1.62 1.69 -4.13
CA CYS A 197 -1.96 0.52 -4.93
C CYS A 197 -3.49 0.38 -5.01
N SER A 198 -4.06 0.50 -6.21
CA SER A 198 -5.50 0.29 -6.42
C SER A 198 -5.86 -1.19 -6.43
N VAL A 199 -7.14 -1.53 -6.30
CA VAL A 199 -7.61 -2.93 -6.38
C VAL A 199 -7.37 -3.57 -7.75
N ASP A 200 -7.20 -2.75 -8.80
CA ASP A 200 -6.84 -3.22 -10.14
C ASP A 200 -5.32 -3.30 -10.36
N GLY A 201 -4.50 -2.93 -9.37
CA GLY A 201 -3.04 -2.98 -9.40
C GLY A 201 -2.38 -1.75 -10.01
N GLN A 202 -3.11 -0.64 -10.12
CA GLN A 202 -2.51 0.66 -10.48
C GLN A 202 -1.66 1.16 -9.32
N ARG A 203 -0.42 1.59 -9.59
CA ARG A 203 0.54 1.96 -8.54
C ARG A 203 1.20 3.29 -8.79
N PHE A 204 1.36 4.06 -7.72
CA PHE A 204 2.05 5.34 -7.69
C PHE A 204 2.86 5.43 -6.40
N GLU A 205 4.04 6.04 -6.46
CA GLU A 205 4.93 6.23 -5.33
C GLU A 205 5.62 7.58 -5.42
N ILE A 206 5.78 8.26 -4.28
CA ILE A 206 6.46 9.55 -4.19
C ILE A 206 7.16 9.68 -2.83
N GLY A 207 8.40 10.19 -2.84
CA GLY A 207 9.23 10.35 -1.65
C GLY A 207 10.02 9.10 -1.26
N ASP A 208 10.23 8.91 0.02
CA ASP A 208 11.12 7.88 0.60
C ASP A 208 10.46 6.50 0.69
N THR A 209 9.91 6.00 -0.42
CA THR A 209 9.09 4.76 -0.44
C THR A 209 9.90 3.48 -0.48
N ASN A 210 11.20 3.53 -0.82
CA ASN A 210 12.10 2.37 -0.85
C ASN A 210 12.95 2.24 0.43
N ILE A 211 12.59 2.95 1.50
CA ILE A 211 13.27 2.85 2.80
C ILE A 211 12.51 1.85 3.67
N ASN A 212 13.17 0.73 3.99
CA ASN A 212 12.54 -0.28 4.80
C ASN A 212 12.35 0.17 6.26
N PHE A 213 11.16 -0.09 6.80
CA PHE A 213 10.83 0.14 8.21
C PHE A 213 9.97 -0.99 8.76
N THR A 214 9.98 -1.17 10.08
CA THR A 214 9.17 -2.21 10.74
C THR A 214 7.70 -1.80 10.78
N ILE A 215 6.80 -2.71 10.43
CA ILE A 215 5.35 -2.43 10.36
C ILE A 215 4.68 -2.17 11.72
N GLN A 216 5.28 -2.62 12.83
CA GLN A 216 4.81 -2.36 14.19
C GLN A 216 3.31 -2.73 14.35
N SER A 217 2.51 -1.87 14.97
CA SER A 217 1.09 -2.13 15.20
C SER A 217 0.24 -2.27 13.92
N CYS A 218 0.77 -1.93 12.74
CA CYS A 218 0.09 -2.18 11.47
C CYS A 218 -0.01 -3.69 11.14
N SER A 219 0.73 -4.56 11.85
CA SER A 219 0.59 -6.02 11.76
C SER A 219 -0.72 -6.57 12.36
N LYS A 220 -1.34 -5.84 13.29
CA LYS A 220 -2.54 -6.27 14.03
C LYS A 220 -3.75 -6.56 13.13
N PRO A 221 -4.17 -5.66 12.22
CA PRO A 221 -5.28 -5.96 11.31
C PRO A 221 -4.97 -7.14 10.38
N ILE A 222 -3.71 -7.31 9.96
CA ILE A 222 -3.30 -8.43 9.09
C ILE A 222 -3.44 -9.76 9.83
N THR A 223 -2.83 -9.88 11.01
CA THR A 223 -2.91 -11.10 11.84
C THR A 223 -4.33 -11.40 12.30
N TYR A 224 -5.16 -10.38 12.54
CA TYR A 224 -6.58 -10.56 12.81
C TYR A 224 -7.33 -11.13 11.59
N GLY A 225 -7.12 -10.56 10.40
CA GLY A 225 -7.69 -11.08 9.15
C GLY A 225 -7.28 -12.52 8.87
N MET A 226 -6.02 -12.87 9.18
CA MET A 226 -5.53 -14.26 9.10
C MET A 226 -6.28 -15.19 10.07
N ALA A 227 -6.41 -14.81 11.34
CA ALA A 227 -7.13 -15.63 12.31
C ALA A 227 -8.61 -15.82 11.93
N LEU A 228 -9.25 -14.78 11.38
CA LEU A 228 -10.60 -14.87 10.83
C LEU A 228 -10.69 -15.84 9.64
N ASN A 229 -9.70 -15.80 8.73
CA ASN A 229 -9.67 -16.70 7.57
C ASN A 229 -9.54 -18.17 8.00
N GLU A 230 -8.67 -18.46 8.97
CA GLU A 230 -8.36 -19.84 9.35
C GLU A 230 -9.39 -20.44 10.34
N LEU A 231 -9.93 -19.63 11.25
CA LEU A 231 -10.77 -20.13 12.35
C LEU A 231 -12.24 -19.68 12.25
N GLY A 232 -12.54 -18.69 11.42
CA GLY A 232 -13.87 -18.10 11.30
C GLY A 232 -14.20 -17.09 12.42
N ASN A 233 -15.14 -16.20 12.11
CA ASN A 233 -15.57 -15.11 12.98
C ASN A 233 -16.06 -15.61 14.35
N GLU A 234 -16.92 -16.63 14.37
CA GLU A 234 -17.52 -17.15 15.61
C GLU A 234 -16.45 -17.61 16.59
N LYS A 235 -15.45 -18.36 16.10
CA LYS A 235 -14.39 -18.92 16.95
C LYS A 235 -13.43 -17.84 17.45
N VAL A 236 -13.06 -16.87 16.61
CA VAL A 236 -12.14 -15.80 17.02
C VAL A 236 -12.78 -14.94 18.12
N HIS A 237 -14.05 -14.57 17.95
CA HIS A 237 -14.72 -13.66 18.89
C HIS A 237 -15.21 -14.31 20.18
N THR A 238 -15.03 -15.62 20.36
CA THR A 238 -15.08 -16.22 21.70
C THR A 238 -13.94 -15.74 22.59
N TYR A 239 -12.81 -15.31 22.03
CA TYR A 239 -11.61 -14.92 22.78
C TYR A 239 -11.35 -13.41 22.81
N VAL A 240 -11.84 -12.66 21.84
CA VAL A 240 -11.64 -11.21 21.73
C VAL A 240 -12.94 -10.50 21.35
N GLY A 241 -13.17 -9.31 21.92
CA GLY A 241 -14.32 -8.48 21.57
C GLY A 241 -14.18 -7.79 20.21
N THR A 242 -15.16 -6.93 19.90
CA THR A 242 -15.23 -6.13 18.66
C THR A 242 -15.26 -4.62 18.94
N GLU A 243 -15.53 -4.22 20.19
CA GLU A 243 -15.86 -2.85 20.54
C GLU A 243 -14.61 -2.02 20.91
N PRO A 244 -14.64 -0.70 20.69
CA PRO A 244 -13.61 0.17 21.21
C PRO A 244 -13.63 0.15 22.75
N SER A 245 -12.46 0.27 23.37
CA SER A 245 -12.37 0.25 24.84
C SER A 245 -12.91 1.52 25.49
N GLY A 246 -12.93 2.65 24.77
CA GLY A 246 -13.20 3.98 25.35
C GLY A 246 -12.15 4.42 26.40
N ARG A 247 -11.04 3.68 26.52
CA ARG A 247 -9.93 3.94 27.45
C ARG A 247 -8.69 4.34 26.67
N MET A 248 -7.72 4.94 27.35
CA MET A 248 -6.41 5.18 26.75
C MET A 248 -5.80 3.87 26.25
N PHE A 249 -5.08 3.92 25.13
CA PHE A 249 -4.35 2.78 24.56
C PHE A 249 -3.43 2.10 25.58
N ASN A 250 -2.98 2.86 26.59
CA ASN A 250 -2.09 2.36 27.63
C ASN A 250 -2.75 1.66 28.83
N ALA A 251 -4.09 1.57 28.87
CA ALA A 251 -4.80 0.91 29.94
C ALA A 251 -4.61 -0.63 29.89
N ILE A 252 -4.44 -1.25 31.05
CA ILE A 252 -4.50 -2.71 31.23
C ILE A 252 -5.93 -3.02 31.69
N VAL A 253 -6.82 -3.25 30.74
CA VAL A 253 -8.25 -3.47 30.99
C VAL A 253 -8.79 -4.56 30.06
N LEU A 254 -9.75 -5.32 30.57
CA LEU A 254 -10.58 -6.26 29.83
C LEU A 254 -12.01 -5.70 29.75
N ASP A 255 -12.80 -6.25 28.85
CA ASP A 255 -14.22 -5.98 28.75
C ASP A 255 -15.01 -6.64 29.90
N TYR A 256 -16.32 -6.44 29.91
CA TYR A 256 -17.21 -6.97 30.95
C TYR A 256 -17.35 -8.50 30.94
N ASN A 257 -16.81 -9.18 29.92
CA ASN A 257 -16.76 -10.64 29.78
C ASN A 257 -15.35 -11.20 30.00
N ASP A 258 -14.44 -10.41 30.59
CA ASP A 258 -13.03 -10.78 30.79
C ASP A 258 -12.28 -11.10 29.49
N LYS A 259 -12.62 -10.42 28.38
CA LYS A 259 -11.92 -10.51 27.10
C LYS A 259 -11.23 -9.20 26.75
N PRO A 260 -10.16 -9.20 25.94
CA PRO A 260 -9.68 -7.96 25.35
C PRO A 260 -10.76 -7.31 24.48
N HIS A 261 -10.83 -5.98 24.51
CA HIS A 261 -11.90 -5.21 23.86
C HIS A 261 -12.00 -5.45 22.35
N ASN A 262 -10.88 -5.47 21.64
CA ASN A 262 -10.82 -5.67 20.19
C ASN A 262 -9.42 -6.15 19.77
N PRO A 263 -9.26 -6.74 18.57
CA PRO A 263 -7.98 -7.26 18.09
C PRO A 263 -6.92 -6.18 17.80
N LEU A 264 -7.29 -4.90 17.73
CA LEU A 264 -6.40 -3.80 17.35
C LEU A 264 -5.67 -3.16 18.55
N VAL A 265 -6.03 -3.53 19.78
CA VAL A 265 -5.23 -3.21 20.98
C VAL A 265 -4.23 -4.33 21.27
N ASN A 266 -3.14 -4.03 21.99
CA ASN A 266 -2.09 -5.03 22.30
C ASN A 266 -2.65 -6.30 22.95
N ALA A 267 -3.60 -6.16 23.87
CA ALA A 267 -4.25 -7.30 24.54
C ALA A 267 -4.91 -8.24 23.53
N GLY A 268 -5.73 -7.68 22.63
CA GLY A 268 -6.42 -8.45 21.61
C GLY A 268 -5.46 -9.06 20.61
N SER A 269 -4.44 -8.32 20.18
CA SER A 269 -3.43 -8.84 19.25
C SER A 269 -2.61 -9.99 19.85
N ILE A 270 -2.26 -9.95 21.14
CA ILE A 270 -1.61 -11.09 21.82
C ILE A 270 -2.53 -12.31 21.81
N ILE A 271 -3.84 -12.12 22.08
CA ILE A 271 -4.82 -13.22 21.95
C ILE A 271 -4.88 -13.74 20.52
N ILE A 272 -4.98 -12.88 19.50
CA ILE A 272 -4.98 -13.28 18.08
C ILE A 272 -3.74 -14.13 17.76
N ASN A 273 -2.54 -13.68 18.15
CA ASN A 273 -1.31 -14.44 17.94
C ASN A 273 -1.32 -15.78 18.70
N SER A 274 -1.93 -15.84 19.90
CA SER A 274 -2.12 -17.11 20.60
C SER A 274 -3.06 -18.07 19.88
N LEU A 275 -4.09 -17.58 19.18
CA LEU A 275 -4.98 -18.41 18.37
C LEU A 275 -4.24 -18.97 17.15
N LEU A 276 -3.44 -18.14 16.47
CA LEU A 276 -2.58 -18.58 15.37
C LEU A 276 -1.56 -19.61 15.84
N GLN A 277 -0.97 -19.41 17.03
CA GLN A 277 0.01 -20.32 17.60
C GLN A 277 -0.61 -21.66 18.03
N ALA A 278 -1.75 -21.64 18.72
CA ALA A 278 -2.30 -22.82 19.39
C ALA A 278 -3.37 -23.58 18.59
N LEU A 279 -4.15 -22.92 17.73
CA LEU A 279 -5.35 -23.51 17.11
C LEU A 279 -5.22 -23.74 15.61
N VAL A 280 -4.62 -22.81 14.88
CA VAL A 280 -4.27 -23.03 13.46
C VAL A 280 -3.18 -24.10 13.44
N LEU A 281 -3.18 -25.08 12.53
CA LEU A 281 -2.09 -26.06 12.34
C LEU A 281 -1.30 -26.47 13.63
N PRO A 282 -1.95 -27.08 14.64
CA PRO A 282 -1.45 -27.18 16.03
C PRO A 282 -0.25 -28.14 16.23
N GLY A 283 0.27 -28.74 15.17
CA GLY A 283 1.48 -29.59 15.19
C GLY A 283 2.77 -28.86 14.78
N MET A 284 2.68 -27.61 14.33
CA MET A 284 3.83 -26.83 13.89
C MET A 284 4.62 -26.27 15.07
N SER A 285 5.95 -26.29 14.96
CA SER A 285 6.87 -25.57 15.83
C SER A 285 6.74 -24.05 15.68
N SER A 286 7.24 -23.28 16.65
CA SER A 286 7.19 -21.80 16.58
C SER A 286 7.89 -21.22 15.35
N SER A 287 8.93 -21.89 14.82
CA SER A 287 9.58 -21.46 13.58
C SER A 287 8.67 -21.66 12.37
N GLU A 288 8.05 -22.83 12.25
CA GLU A 288 7.11 -23.13 11.17
C GLU A 288 5.87 -22.22 11.22
N LYS A 289 5.45 -21.84 12.43
CA LYS A 289 4.39 -20.85 12.65
C LYS A 289 4.76 -19.47 12.13
N PHE A 290 5.96 -19.01 12.45
CA PHE A 290 6.45 -17.74 11.94
C PHE A 290 6.57 -17.76 10.41
N ASP A 291 7.10 -18.85 9.83
CA ASP A 291 7.19 -19.02 8.38
C ASP A 291 5.81 -19.03 7.71
N PHE A 292 4.81 -19.66 8.35
CA PHE A 292 3.43 -19.63 7.89
C PHE A 292 2.88 -18.20 7.86
N VAL A 293 3.12 -17.42 8.91
CA VAL A 293 2.69 -16.02 8.95
C VAL A 293 3.39 -15.19 7.88
N GLN A 294 4.71 -15.34 7.73
CA GLN A 294 5.49 -14.63 6.73
C GLN A 294 5.04 -14.93 5.30
N GLN A 295 4.68 -16.19 5.01
CA GLN A 295 4.10 -16.53 3.71
C GLN A 295 2.76 -15.83 3.47
N TYR A 296 1.94 -15.67 4.51
CA TYR A 296 0.68 -14.95 4.42
C TYR A 296 0.90 -13.47 4.07
N PHE A 297 1.82 -12.83 4.78
CA PHE A 297 2.23 -11.45 4.51
C PHE A 297 2.76 -11.30 3.07
N ARG A 298 3.65 -12.19 2.61
CA ARG A 298 4.20 -12.15 1.24
C ARG A 298 3.11 -12.29 0.18
N ARG A 299 2.11 -13.16 0.42
CA ARG A 299 0.98 -13.31 -0.50
C ARG A 299 0.13 -12.04 -0.57
N MET A 300 -0.10 -11.37 0.57
CA MET A 300 -0.83 -10.10 0.61
C MET A 300 -0.07 -8.96 -0.07
N ALA A 301 1.27 -8.97 0.00
CA ALA A 301 2.14 -8.02 -0.71
C ALA A 301 2.37 -8.38 -2.19
N GLY A 302 1.61 -9.31 -2.77
CA GLY A 302 1.74 -9.67 -4.20
C GLY A 302 3.07 -10.38 -4.56
N GLY A 303 3.73 -11.00 -3.59
CA GLY A 303 5.02 -11.67 -3.76
C GLY A 303 6.24 -10.76 -3.59
N GLU A 304 6.05 -9.51 -3.17
CA GLU A 304 7.15 -8.62 -2.81
C GLU A 304 7.91 -9.12 -1.57
N ASN A 305 9.17 -8.69 -1.44
CA ASN A 305 10.07 -9.24 -0.44
C ASN A 305 9.82 -8.60 0.93
N ILE A 306 9.24 -9.36 1.84
CA ILE A 306 9.04 -8.96 3.23
C ILE A 306 10.23 -9.42 4.06
N GLY A 307 10.92 -8.45 4.65
CA GLY A 307 12.09 -8.67 5.49
C GLY A 307 11.73 -8.89 6.96
N PHE A 308 12.74 -9.18 7.77
CA PHE A 308 12.61 -9.33 9.22
C PHE A 308 13.76 -8.63 9.95
N SER A 309 13.44 -7.78 10.92
CA SER A 309 14.46 -7.08 11.71
C SER A 309 14.73 -7.79 13.04
N ASN A 310 15.67 -8.74 13.05
CA ASN A 310 16.04 -9.46 14.28
C ASN A 310 16.52 -8.51 15.40
N GLY A 311 17.25 -7.46 15.05
CA GLY A 311 17.69 -6.45 16.02
C GLY A 311 16.52 -5.74 16.71
N THR A 312 15.48 -5.38 15.94
CA THR A 312 14.27 -4.76 16.49
C THR A 312 13.48 -5.76 17.32
N PHE A 313 13.33 -7.00 16.85
CA PHE A 313 12.65 -8.06 17.61
C PHE A 313 13.25 -8.26 19.00
N LEU A 314 14.58 -8.40 19.09
CA LEU A 314 15.26 -8.58 20.36
C LEU A 314 15.04 -7.39 21.30
N SER A 315 15.15 -6.16 20.78
CA SER A 315 14.96 -4.95 21.60
C SER A 315 13.51 -4.72 22.01
N GLU A 316 12.53 -4.99 21.14
CA GLU A 316 11.11 -4.98 21.50
C GLU A 316 10.84 -5.99 22.61
N ARG A 317 11.31 -7.23 22.45
CA ARG A 317 11.14 -8.29 23.44
C ARG A 317 11.75 -7.93 24.80
N GLU A 318 12.95 -7.35 24.82
CA GLU A 318 13.62 -6.93 26.06
C GLU A 318 12.94 -5.75 26.77
N ASN A 319 12.25 -4.87 26.04
CA ASN A 319 11.61 -3.66 26.60
C ASN A 319 10.08 -3.80 26.72
N ALA A 320 9.55 -5.02 26.62
CA ALA A 320 8.11 -5.30 26.55
C ALA A 320 7.45 -5.64 27.89
N ASP A 321 7.94 -5.12 29.02
CA ASP A 321 7.41 -5.37 30.38
C ASP A 321 5.88 -5.31 30.46
N ARG A 322 5.29 -4.30 29.80
CA ARG A 322 3.85 -4.12 29.77
C ARG A 322 3.11 -5.23 29.03
N ASN A 323 3.66 -5.72 27.92
CA ASN A 323 3.05 -6.82 27.16
C ASN A 323 3.17 -8.13 27.94
N TYR A 324 4.27 -8.35 28.66
CA TYR A 324 4.39 -9.48 29.59
C TYR A 324 3.37 -9.40 30.72
N ALA A 325 3.25 -8.25 31.39
CA ALA A 325 2.26 -8.03 32.46
C ALA A 325 0.84 -8.30 31.96
N LEU A 326 0.52 -7.82 30.77
CA LEU A 326 -0.77 -8.04 30.11
C LEU A 326 -1.00 -9.52 29.78
N GLY A 327 0.01 -10.22 29.26
CA GLY A 327 -0.04 -11.65 28.99
C GLY A 327 -0.33 -12.48 30.24
N TYR A 328 0.36 -12.18 31.35
CA TYR A 328 0.09 -12.85 32.63
C TYR A 328 -1.29 -12.51 33.19
N TYR A 329 -1.72 -11.25 33.09
CA TYR A 329 -3.06 -10.82 33.52
C TYR A 329 -4.17 -11.53 32.73
N MET A 330 -4.04 -11.62 31.41
CA MET A 330 -4.99 -12.35 30.56
C MET A 330 -4.97 -13.87 30.83
N ARG A 331 -3.83 -14.43 31.23
CA ARG A 331 -3.73 -15.85 31.61
C ARG A 331 -4.48 -16.15 32.89
N GLU A 332 -4.37 -15.28 33.90
CA GLU A 332 -5.13 -15.39 35.15
C GLU A 332 -6.65 -15.35 34.89
N ASN A 333 -7.08 -14.48 33.99
CA ASN A 333 -8.49 -14.34 33.59
C ASN A 333 -8.94 -15.36 32.53
N LYS A 334 -8.12 -16.38 32.21
CA LYS A 334 -8.45 -17.47 31.27
C LYS A 334 -8.84 -16.99 29.87
N CYS A 335 -8.25 -15.90 29.39
CA CYS A 335 -8.53 -15.37 28.06
C CYS A 335 -7.94 -16.22 26.92
N PHE A 336 -6.94 -17.06 27.21
CA PHE A 336 -6.21 -17.85 26.21
C PHE A 336 -6.91 -19.18 25.89
N PRO A 337 -6.69 -19.76 24.69
CA PRO A 337 -7.16 -21.10 24.38
C PRO A 337 -6.49 -22.17 25.25
N ASP A 338 -7.15 -23.33 25.38
CA ASP A 338 -6.61 -24.47 26.11
C ASP A 338 -5.23 -24.88 25.57
N LYS A 339 -4.30 -25.22 26.48
CA LYS A 339 -2.91 -25.62 26.16
C LYS A 339 -2.08 -24.54 25.44
N CYS A 340 -2.45 -23.27 25.56
CA CYS A 340 -1.64 -22.16 25.05
C CYS A 340 -0.28 -22.06 25.77
N ASP A 341 0.79 -21.98 24.98
CA ASP A 341 2.09 -21.51 25.44
C ASP A 341 2.12 -19.97 25.36
N LEU A 342 2.08 -19.32 26.52
CA LEU A 342 2.10 -17.86 26.62
C LEU A 342 3.37 -17.25 26.04
N MET A 343 4.53 -17.88 26.26
CA MET A 343 5.81 -17.33 25.80
C MET A 343 5.92 -17.44 24.29
N ALA A 344 5.54 -18.58 23.71
CA ALA A 344 5.50 -18.73 22.26
C ALA A 344 4.52 -17.74 21.61
N SER A 345 3.39 -17.45 22.25
CA SER A 345 2.40 -16.49 21.75
C SER A 345 2.92 -15.04 21.77
N LEU A 346 3.62 -14.67 22.85
CA LEU A 346 4.26 -13.35 22.97
C LEU A 346 5.43 -13.21 21.98
N ASP A 347 6.26 -14.24 21.83
CA ASP A 347 7.34 -14.23 20.84
C ASP A 347 6.79 -14.05 19.42
N LEU A 348 5.74 -14.78 19.04
CA LEU A 348 5.08 -14.60 17.74
C LEU A 348 4.55 -13.17 17.58
N TYR A 349 3.89 -12.62 18.60
CA TYR A 349 3.40 -11.22 18.62
C TYR A 349 4.52 -10.19 18.38
N PHE A 350 5.71 -10.39 18.98
CA PHE A 350 6.85 -9.50 18.73
C PHE A 350 7.46 -9.72 17.34
N GLN A 351 7.53 -10.97 16.87
CA GLN A 351 8.08 -11.31 15.56
C GLN A 351 7.29 -10.65 14.42
N VAL A 352 5.96 -10.78 14.43
CA VAL A 352 5.08 -10.21 13.38
C VAL A 352 5.03 -8.68 13.40
N SER A 353 5.51 -8.03 14.46
CA SER A 353 5.54 -6.57 14.55
C SER A 353 6.81 -5.96 13.93
N VAL A 354 7.80 -6.78 13.56
CA VAL A 354 9.10 -6.29 13.05
C VAL A 354 9.38 -6.68 11.60
N ASP A 355 8.33 -7.09 10.88
CA ASP A 355 8.41 -7.30 9.44
C ASP A 355 8.68 -5.97 8.74
N LEU A 356 9.56 -6.02 7.74
CA LEU A 356 9.97 -4.84 6.99
C LEU A 356 9.05 -4.67 5.79
N ASP A 357 8.40 -3.51 5.71
CA ASP A 357 7.82 -2.99 4.46
C ASP A 357 8.97 -2.46 3.60
N GLY A 358 8.89 -2.60 2.27
CA GLY A 358 9.99 -2.26 1.37
C GLY A 358 9.57 -1.98 -0.05
#